data_AF-A0A8H6S633-F1
#
_entry.id   AF-A0A8H6S633-F1
#
_cell.length_a   1.000
_cell.length_b   1.000
_cell.length_c   1.000
_cell.angle_alpha   90.00
_cell.angle_beta   90.00
_cell.angle_gamma   90.00
#
_symmetry.space_group_name_H-M   'P 1'
#
loop_
_entity.id
_entity.type
_entity.pdbx_description
1 polymer ?
#
loop_
_entity_poly.entity_id
_entity_poly.type
_entity_poly.pdbx_seq_one_letter_code
_entity_poly.pdbx_strand_id
1 'polypeptide(L)'
;MRIGQGAALQRLHSTLDSTRLLLIRVSRSLASSRLLPVLGLFTSLLALAFAFLWRFSHLLTAVVLFRYIWKSLYAFYQAKLGGAWGPAFPPHRTNFILAVGTIPIWGLGMAGIMLASAIVRRLWSGARLRWEGGKRGGHVNGNGHGRYEAIPLNVDDVEEMEEEDTRRRRQRRESPTPALKTRLLWLGLLVFYLSLALFGLYMWKTYELPIDNRFKARVELANRVPKREGYSTQEKIYIAAMFYNNEGVLPYWITQTTRLIHYLGPDNVFVSIVESNSGDKTAALLESFADTLTSLAVSHKITTHDTTIPRPPSMDTAPPRIEFLIFVNPLVINSYSWEFYVYFKYITRHWVVKWFIEHVENGYGFHQARMILGNPENVYMWDGGACHPWR
;
A
#
# COMPACT_ATOMS: atom_id res chain seq x y z
N MET A 1 -27.75 -6.87 42.22
CA MET A 1 -27.16 -6.69 40.88
C MET A 1 -27.99 -7.51 39.87
N ARG A 2 -29.03 -6.93 39.25
CA ARG A 2 -29.84 -7.54 38.18
C ARG A 2 -29.80 -6.58 37.00
N ILE A 3 -29.12 -6.98 35.92
CA ILE A 3 -28.89 -6.15 34.73
C ILE A 3 -30.14 -6.23 33.83
N GLY A 4 -30.67 -5.05 33.48
CA GLY A 4 -31.90 -4.89 32.70
C GLY A 4 -31.79 -5.40 31.25
N GLN A 5 -32.46 -6.51 30.97
CA GLN A 5 -32.69 -7.05 29.62
C GLN A 5 -33.98 -6.52 28.94
N GLY A 6 -34.77 -5.67 29.61
CA GLY A 6 -36.12 -5.29 29.13
C GLY A 6 -36.18 -4.34 27.94
N ALA A 7 -35.20 -3.44 27.77
CA ALA A 7 -35.32 -2.35 26.80
C ALA A 7 -35.02 -2.74 25.34
N ALA A 8 -34.22 -3.78 25.12
CA ALA A 8 -33.93 -4.29 23.77
C ALA A 8 -35.11 -5.09 23.18
N LEU A 9 -35.86 -5.80 24.04
CA LEU A 9 -37.03 -6.58 23.65
C LEU A 9 -38.24 -5.70 23.29
N GLN A 10 -38.44 -4.57 23.97
CA GLN A 10 -39.56 -3.66 23.67
C GLN A 10 -39.45 -2.95 22.31
N ARG A 11 -38.24 -2.64 21.83
CA ARG A 11 -38.07 -2.02 20.50
C ARG A 11 -38.31 -2.98 19.34
N LEU A 12 -37.92 -4.25 19.49
CA LEU A 12 -38.24 -5.30 18.53
C LEU A 12 -39.76 -5.49 18.41
N HIS A 13 -40.50 -5.39 19.52
CA HIS A 13 -41.96 -5.51 19.52
C HIS A 13 -42.67 -4.42 18.69
N SER A 14 -42.24 -3.15 18.80
CA SER A 14 -42.94 -2.04 18.11
C SER A 14 -42.82 -2.07 16.58
N THR A 15 -41.70 -2.55 16.04
CA THR A 15 -41.52 -2.74 14.59
C THR A 15 -42.22 -4.00 14.09
N LEU A 16 -42.33 -5.04 14.93
CA LEU A 16 -43.05 -6.28 14.61
C LEU A 16 -44.57 -6.06 14.55
N ASP A 17 -45.14 -5.17 15.36
CA ASP A 17 -46.60 -4.95 15.41
C ASP A 17 -47.14 -4.22 14.16
N SER A 18 -46.36 -3.32 13.56
CA SER A 18 -46.74 -2.64 12.32
C SER A 18 -46.73 -3.59 11.11
N THR A 19 -45.80 -4.55 11.08
CA THR A 19 -45.78 -5.63 10.09
C THR A 19 -46.83 -6.72 10.37
N ARG A 20 -47.18 -6.98 11.64
CA ARG A 20 -48.22 -7.93 12.03
C ARG A 20 -49.60 -7.50 11.56
N LEU A 21 -49.96 -6.22 11.65
CA LEU A 21 -51.29 -5.75 11.25
C LEU A 21 -51.54 -5.87 9.74
N LEU A 22 -50.51 -5.70 8.90
CA LEU A 22 -50.60 -5.94 7.46
C LEU A 22 -50.66 -7.43 7.12
N LEU A 23 -49.94 -8.29 7.85
CA LEU A 23 -49.96 -9.74 7.64
C LEU A 23 -51.27 -10.40 8.11
N ILE A 24 -51.90 -9.90 9.18
CA ILE A 24 -53.17 -10.44 9.73
C ILE A 24 -54.35 -10.22 8.77
N ARG A 25 -54.34 -9.15 7.97
CA ARG A 25 -55.43 -8.87 7.00
C ARG A 25 -55.33 -9.75 5.75
N VAL A 26 -54.12 -10.17 5.38
CA VAL A 26 -53.88 -11.10 4.26
C VAL A 26 -54.04 -12.57 4.69
N SER A 27 -53.75 -12.90 5.97
CA SER A 27 -53.80 -14.28 6.47
C SER A 27 -55.20 -14.88 6.61
N ARG A 28 -56.26 -14.06 6.71
CA ARG A 28 -57.64 -14.58 6.82
C ARG A 28 -58.19 -15.19 5.54
N SER A 29 -57.59 -14.92 4.37
CA SER A 29 -58.03 -15.47 3.08
C SER A 29 -57.29 -16.74 2.63
N LEU A 30 -56.23 -17.15 3.35
CA LEU A 30 -55.30 -18.23 2.92
C LEU A 30 -55.13 -19.34 3.99
N ALA A 31 -56.04 -19.40 4.97
CA ALA A 31 -55.89 -20.16 6.21
C ALA A 31 -55.98 -21.71 6.09
N SER A 32 -56.04 -22.30 4.89
CA SER A 32 -56.10 -23.76 4.73
C SER A 32 -54.80 -24.41 4.24
N SER A 33 -53.74 -23.65 3.95
CA SER A 33 -52.50 -24.24 3.41
C SER A 33 -51.45 -24.51 4.50
N ARG A 34 -51.01 -25.77 4.61
CA ARG A 34 -49.88 -26.21 5.47
C ARG A 34 -48.54 -25.51 5.14
N LEU A 35 -48.49 -24.60 4.17
CA LEU A 35 -47.30 -23.90 3.67
C LEU A 35 -47.00 -22.58 4.42
N LEU A 36 -47.98 -21.99 5.12
CA LEU A 36 -47.82 -20.74 5.87
C LEU A 36 -46.70 -20.75 6.93
N PRO A 37 -46.51 -21.79 7.77
CA PRO A 37 -45.42 -21.80 8.75
C PRO A 37 -44.04 -21.88 8.10
N VAL A 38 -43.90 -22.55 6.95
CA VAL A 38 -42.65 -22.65 6.19
C VAL A 38 -42.28 -21.29 5.58
N LEU A 39 -43.25 -20.57 5.01
CA LEU A 39 -43.06 -19.20 4.50
C LEU A 39 -42.70 -18.20 5.63
N GLY A 40 -43.33 -18.33 6.80
CA GLY A 40 -43.01 -17.50 7.97
C GLY A 40 -41.59 -17.72 8.50
N LEU A 41 -41.13 -18.97 8.53
CA LEU A 41 -39.76 -19.30 8.92
C LEU A 41 -38.74 -18.81 7.88
N PHE A 42 -39.03 -18.99 6.59
CA PHE A 42 -38.17 -18.51 5.51
C PHE A 42 -38.01 -16.98 5.51
N THR A 43 -39.12 -16.25 5.65
CA THR A 43 -39.08 -14.77 5.72
C THR A 43 -38.34 -14.27 6.96
N SER A 44 -38.49 -14.95 8.10
CA SER A 44 -37.75 -14.63 9.33
C SER A 44 -36.25 -14.87 9.18
N LEU A 45 -35.86 -16.00 8.56
CA LEU A 45 -34.46 -16.29 8.26
C LEU A 45 -33.86 -15.29 7.27
N LEU A 46 -34.61 -14.89 6.25
CA LEU A 46 -34.16 -13.91 5.26
C LEU A 46 -33.99 -12.52 5.88
N ALA A 47 -34.90 -12.09 6.76
CA ALA A 47 -34.78 -10.86 7.51
C ALA A 47 -33.57 -10.88 8.46
N LEU A 48 -33.32 -12.00 9.13
CA LEU A 48 -32.16 -12.18 10.00
C LEU A 48 -30.85 -12.18 9.20
N ALA A 49 -30.81 -12.84 8.05
CA ALA A 49 -29.67 -12.82 7.13
C ALA A 49 -29.41 -11.41 6.59
N PHE A 50 -30.46 -10.66 6.23
CA PHE A 50 -30.33 -9.27 5.78
C PHE A 50 -29.82 -8.35 6.90
N ALA A 51 -30.37 -8.47 8.12
CA ALA A 51 -29.91 -7.72 9.27
C ALA A 51 -28.45 -8.05 9.61
N PHE A 52 -28.04 -9.32 9.48
CA PHE A 52 -26.66 -9.77 9.64
C PHE A 52 -25.77 -9.14 8.56
N LEU A 53 -26.11 -9.27 7.27
CA LEU A 53 -25.36 -8.66 6.17
C LEU A 53 -25.23 -7.15 6.33
N TRP A 54 -26.28 -6.47 6.78
CA TRP A 54 -26.23 -5.04 7.05
C TRP A 54 -25.30 -4.71 8.22
N ARG A 55 -25.40 -5.46 9.32
CA ARG A 55 -24.56 -5.30 10.53
C ARG A 55 -23.08 -5.55 10.25
N PHE A 56 -22.78 -6.53 9.41
CA PHE A 56 -21.42 -6.96 9.06
C PHE A 56 -20.92 -6.39 7.72
N SER A 57 -21.72 -5.58 7.03
CA SER A 57 -21.39 -5.00 5.73
C SER A 57 -20.01 -4.35 5.71
N HIS A 58 -19.69 -3.56 6.73
CA HIS A 58 -18.38 -2.90 6.85
C HIS A 58 -17.22 -3.90 6.96
N LEU A 59 -17.36 -4.97 7.74
CA LEU A 59 -16.34 -6.01 7.87
C LEU A 59 -16.18 -6.80 6.57
N LEU A 60 -17.29 -7.13 5.91
CA LEU A 60 -17.28 -7.81 4.62
C LEU A 60 -16.59 -6.93 3.55
N THR A 61 -16.96 -5.65 3.46
CA THR A 61 -16.31 -4.68 2.56
C THR A 61 -14.82 -4.59 2.85
N ALA A 62 -14.42 -4.53 4.12
CA ALA A 62 -13.03 -4.48 4.51
C ALA A 62 -12.24 -5.72 4.06
N VAL A 63 -12.78 -6.93 4.26
CA VAL A 63 -12.15 -8.18 3.83
C VAL A 63 -12.08 -8.29 2.31
N VAL A 64 -13.15 -7.95 1.60
CA VAL A 64 -13.20 -7.98 0.13
C VAL A 64 -12.17 -7.00 -0.45
N LEU A 65 -12.13 -5.77 0.06
CA LEU A 65 -11.18 -4.75 -0.39
C LEU A 65 -9.73 -5.17 -0.11
N PHE A 66 -9.44 -5.68 1.09
CA PHE A 66 -8.10 -6.18 1.42
C PHE A 66 -7.66 -7.29 0.47
N ARG A 67 -8.52 -8.29 0.25
CA ARG A 67 -8.24 -9.42 -0.65
C ARG A 67 -8.07 -8.97 -2.10
N TYR A 68 -8.83 -7.98 -2.55
CA TYR A 68 -8.69 -7.39 -3.88
C TYR A 68 -7.32 -6.71 -4.03
N ILE A 69 -6.96 -5.80 -3.12
CA ILE A 69 -5.67 -5.08 -3.16
C ILE A 69 -4.50 -6.07 -3.10
N TRP A 70 -4.57 -7.05 -2.18
CA TRP A 70 -3.55 -8.10 -2.06
C TRP A 70 -3.36 -8.86 -3.37
N LYS A 71 -4.45 -9.34 -3.99
CA LYS A 71 -4.38 -10.08 -5.25
C LYS A 71 -3.80 -9.23 -6.37
N SER A 72 -4.15 -7.95 -6.45
CA SER A 72 -3.60 -7.03 -7.45
C SER A 72 -2.10 -6.82 -7.27
N LEU A 73 -1.63 -6.62 -6.03
CA LEU A 73 -0.20 -6.49 -5.73
C LEU A 73 0.56 -7.79 -5.97
N TYR A 74 -0.02 -8.95 -5.61
CA TYR A 74 0.57 -10.26 -5.88
C TYR A 74 0.68 -10.55 -7.37
N ALA A 75 -0.35 -10.22 -8.16
CA ALA A 75 -0.33 -10.36 -9.61
C ALA A 75 0.75 -9.46 -10.24
N PHE A 76 0.87 -8.21 -9.78
CA PHE A 76 1.95 -7.32 -10.19
C PHE A 76 3.34 -7.89 -9.85
N TYR A 77 3.50 -8.41 -8.62
CA TYR A 77 4.73 -9.07 -8.20
C TYR A 77 5.07 -10.26 -9.11
N GLN A 78 4.12 -11.16 -9.37
CA GLN A 78 4.34 -12.32 -10.24
C GLN A 78 4.69 -11.90 -11.68
N ALA A 79 4.01 -10.90 -12.23
CA ALA A 79 4.25 -10.43 -13.59
C ALA A 79 5.60 -9.74 -13.78
N LYS A 80 6.15 -9.10 -12.72
CA LYS A 80 7.41 -8.34 -12.80
C LYS A 80 8.61 -9.07 -12.23
N LEU A 81 8.40 -9.98 -11.28
CA LEU A 81 9.46 -10.57 -10.45
C LEU A 81 9.33 -12.08 -10.28
N GLY A 82 8.20 -12.66 -10.67
CA GLY A 82 7.97 -14.10 -10.62
C GLY A 82 8.98 -14.86 -11.48
N GLY A 83 9.47 -16.00 -10.98
CA GLY A 83 10.38 -16.90 -11.70
C GLY A 83 11.86 -16.69 -11.37
N ALA A 84 12.42 -15.52 -11.68
CA ALA A 84 13.88 -15.31 -11.60
C ALA A 84 14.44 -15.21 -10.16
N TRP A 85 13.62 -14.79 -9.19
CA TRP A 85 14.06 -14.55 -7.81
C TRP A 85 13.36 -15.43 -6.76
N GLY A 86 12.80 -16.59 -7.17
CA GLY A 86 12.12 -17.52 -6.26
C GLY A 86 12.92 -17.85 -4.98
N PRO A 87 14.24 -18.16 -5.07
CA PRO A 87 15.07 -18.43 -3.89
C PRO A 87 15.28 -17.20 -2.98
N ALA A 88 15.30 -16.02 -3.59
CA ALA A 88 15.55 -14.75 -2.92
C ALA A 88 14.30 -14.11 -2.32
N PHE A 89 13.11 -14.58 -2.70
CA PHE A 89 11.83 -14.14 -2.16
C PHE A 89 10.97 -15.35 -1.86
N PRO A 90 11.31 -16.12 -0.80
CA PRO A 90 10.49 -17.24 -0.41
C PRO A 90 9.05 -16.77 -0.09
N PRO A 91 8.05 -17.65 -0.12
CA PRO A 91 6.65 -17.26 0.02
C PRO A 91 6.35 -16.42 1.25
N HIS A 92 7.00 -16.67 2.39
CA HIS A 92 6.82 -15.90 3.62
C HIS A 92 7.33 -14.46 3.51
N ARG A 93 8.52 -14.22 2.93
CA ARG A 93 9.05 -12.87 2.63
C ARG A 93 8.13 -12.11 1.70
N THR A 94 7.71 -12.77 0.62
CA THR A 94 6.82 -12.20 -0.38
C THR A 94 5.50 -11.78 0.27
N ASN A 95 4.90 -12.66 1.08
CA ASN A 95 3.67 -12.33 1.81
C ASN A 95 3.86 -11.16 2.77
N PHE A 96 4.99 -11.10 3.49
CA PHE A 96 5.27 -9.98 4.40
C PHE A 96 5.37 -8.65 3.65
N ILE A 97 6.15 -8.60 2.56
CA ILE A 97 6.29 -7.43 1.71
C ILE A 97 4.93 -6.97 1.16
N LEU A 98 4.13 -7.92 0.67
CA LEU A 98 2.79 -7.61 0.17
C LEU A 98 1.87 -7.11 1.26
N ALA A 99 1.98 -7.61 2.49
CA ALA A 99 1.23 -7.09 3.63
C ALA A 99 1.59 -5.64 3.93
N VAL A 100 2.89 -5.33 3.97
CA VAL A 100 3.40 -3.97 4.20
C VAL A 100 2.85 -2.99 3.15
N GLY A 101 2.78 -3.39 1.88
CA GLY A 101 2.18 -2.57 0.82
C GLY A 101 0.64 -2.53 0.85
N THR A 102 -0.02 -3.64 1.20
CA THR A 102 -1.49 -3.76 1.17
C THR A 102 -2.15 -2.93 2.26
N ILE A 103 -1.61 -2.95 3.49
CA ILE A 103 -2.25 -2.37 4.68
C ILE A 103 -2.54 -0.87 4.51
N PRO A 104 -1.60 -0.02 4.05
CA PRO A 104 -1.87 1.41 3.88
C PRO A 104 -2.87 1.72 2.78
N ILE A 105 -2.79 1.02 1.64
CA ILE A 105 -3.73 1.20 0.52
C ILE A 105 -5.14 0.79 0.95
N TRP A 106 -5.23 -0.33 1.69
CA TRP A 106 -6.48 -0.79 2.27
C TRP A 106 -7.05 0.20 3.29
N GLY A 107 -6.22 0.73 4.19
CA GLY A 107 -6.62 1.77 5.14
C GLY A 107 -7.17 3.01 4.43
N LEU A 108 -6.48 3.50 3.40
CA LEU A 108 -6.93 4.63 2.59
C LEU A 108 -8.27 4.36 1.91
N GLY A 109 -8.42 3.19 1.28
CA GLY A 109 -9.66 2.78 0.63
C GLY A 109 -10.83 2.68 1.60
N MET A 110 -10.64 2.10 2.79
CA MET A 110 -11.67 2.01 3.81
C MET A 110 -12.08 3.38 4.36
N ALA A 111 -11.11 4.27 4.63
CA ALA A 111 -11.40 5.65 5.05
C ALA A 111 -12.22 6.39 3.97
N GLY A 112 -11.85 6.23 2.70
CA GLY A 112 -12.59 6.80 1.56
C GLY A 112 -14.04 6.30 1.48
N ILE A 113 -14.26 5.00 1.60
CA ILE A 113 -15.61 4.39 1.61
C ILE A 113 -16.43 4.92 2.79
N MET A 114 -15.83 5.03 3.99
CA MET A 114 -16.51 5.56 5.16
C MET A 114 -16.95 7.02 4.96
N LEU A 115 -16.06 7.88 4.47
CA LEU A 115 -16.37 9.29 4.18
C LEU A 115 -17.44 9.43 3.11
N ALA A 116 -17.34 8.68 2.01
CA ALA A 116 -18.34 8.65 0.95
C ALA A 116 -19.72 8.22 1.49
N SER A 117 -19.76 7.17 2.31
CA SER A 117 -21.01 6.70 2.94
C SER A 117 -21.64 7.74 3.86
N ALA A 118 -20.82 8.53 4.58
CA ALA A 118 -21.29 9.61 5.45
C ALA A 118 -21.87 10.77 4.62
N ILE A 119 -21.23 11.14 3.51
CA ILE A 119 -21.72 12.16 2.57
C ILE A 119 -23.05 11.72 1.97
N VAL A 120 -23.15 10.50 1.45
CA VAL A 120 -24.39 9.95 0.87
C VAL A 120 -25.52 9.96 1.90
N ARG A 121 -25.26 9.53 3.15
CA ARG A 121 -26.26 9.57 4.23
C ARG A 121 -26.75 10.99 4.53
N ARG A 122 -25.84 11.97 4.52
CA ARG A 122 -26.18 13.39 4.76
C ARG A 122 -27.02 13.97 3.62
N LEU A 123 -26.70 13.65 2.37
CA LEU A 123 -27.47 14.08 1.20
C LEU A 123 -28.86 13.45 1.21
N TRP A 124 -28.95 12.15 1.55
CA TRP A 124 -30.21 11.42 1.56
C TRP A 124 -31.15 11.86 2.68
N SER A 125 -30.62 12.17 3.88
CA SER A 125 -31.44 12.71 4.97
C SER A 125 -31.98 14.11 4.64
N GLY A 126 -31.19 14.96 3.98
CA GLY A 126 -31.65 16.26 3.50
C GLY A 126 -32.74 16.16 2.43
N ALA A 127 -32.57 15.26 1.45
CA ALA A 127 -33.56 15.01 0.42
C ALA A 127 -34.90 14.50 0.99
N ARG A 128 -34.83 13.58 1.96
CA ARG A 128 -36.02 13.04 2.63
C ARG A 128 -36.82 14.11 3.38
N LEU A 129 -36.14 15.00 4.11
CA LEU A 129 -36.80 16.10 4.82
C LEU A 129 -37.50 17.06 3.86
N ARG A 130 -36.89 17.37 2.71
CA ARG A 130 -37.53 18.21 1.67
C ARG A 130 -38.78 17.54 1.09
N TRP A 131 -38.73 16.23 0.85
CA TRP A 131 -39.87 15.49 0.31
C TRP A 131 -41.03 15.37 1.31
N GLU A 132 -40.74 15.10 2.59
CA GLU A 132 -41.76 15.04 3.64
C GLU A 132 -42.34 16.44 3.96
N GLY A 133 -41.52 17.50 3.93
CA GLY A 133 -41.95 18.89 4.08
C GLY A 133 -42.91 19.35 2.97
N GLY A 134 -42.64 18.96 1.72
CA GLY A 134 -43.51 19.27 0.58
C GLY A 134 -44.91 18.62 0.68
N LYS A 135 -45.05 17.47 1.33
CA LYS A 135 -46.35 16.81 1.52
C LYS A 135 -47.22 17.43 2.63
N ARG A 136 -46.62 18.08 3.63
CA ARG A 136 -47.37 18.72 4.73
C ARG A 136 -47.85 20.13 4.42
N GLY A 137 -47.24 20.82 3.45
CA GLY A 137 -47.64 22.17 3.04
C GLY A 137 -48.95 22.27 2.23
N GLY A 138 -49.58 21.15 1.85
CA GLY A 138 -50.72 21.12 0.93
C GLY A 138 -52.11 20.95 1.57
N HIS A 139 -52.23 20.84 2.90
CA HIS A 139 -53.53 20.60 3.54
C HIS A 139 -53.69 21.33 4.88
N VAL A 140 -53.55 22.66 4.85
CA VAL A 140 -54.15 23.53 5.86
C VAL A 140 -55.45 24.04 5.26
N ASN A 141 -56.47 23.18 5.19
CA ASN A 141 -57.83 23.68 5.14
C ASN A 141 -58.17 24.10 6.57
N GLY A 142 -58.26 25.41 6.77
CA GLY A 142 -58.75 26.00 8.01
C GLY A 142 -60.16 25.54 8.33
N ASN A 143 -60.53 25.78 9.59
CA ASN A 143 -61.84 25.59 10.20
C ASN A 143 -62.04 24.23 10.89
N GLY A 144 -61.36 24.10 12.03
CA GLY A 144 -61.63 23.06 13.01
C GLY A 144 -61.20 23.52 14.40
N HIS A 145 -61.78 24.61 14.92
CA HIS A 145 -61.72 24.93 16.34
C HIS A 145 -62.50 23.87 17.12
N GLY A 146 -61.86 22.72 17.34
CA GLY A 146 -62.26 21.77 18.36
C GLY A 146 -62.07 22.44 19.71
N ARG A 147 -63.18 22.87 20.30
CA ARG A 147 -63.28 23.39 21.66
C ARG A 147 -62.90 22.24 22.60
N TYR A 148 -61.67 22.21 23.08
CA TYR A 148 -61.28 21.28 24.13
C TYR A 148 -61.99 21.74 25.41
N GLU A 149 -63.04 21.03 25.80
CA GLU A 149 -63.62 21.16 27.14
C GLU A 149 -62.55 20.76 28.15
N ALA A 150 -62.18 21.70 29.01
CA ALA A 150 -61.25 21.48 30.09
C ALA A 150 -61.89 20.49 31.07
N ILE A 151 -61.44 19.24 31.03
CA ILE A 151 -61.71 18.26 32.08
C ILE A 151 -61.05 18.82 33.36
N PRO A 152 -61.78 19.04 34.47
CA PRO A 152 -61.17 19.48 35.73
C PRO A 152 -60.29 18.34 36.24
N LEU A 153 -58.99 18.44 35.96
CA LEU A 153 -57.97 17.58 36.55
C LEU A 153 -57.84 17.93 38.02
N ASN A 154 -57.89 16.92 38.88
CA ASN A 154 -57.62 17.05 40.29
C ASN A 154 -56.17 17.54 40.46
N VAL A 155 -55.94 18.52 41.34
CA VAL A 155 -54.63 19.18 41.47
C VAL A 155 -53.54 18.16 41.85
N ASP A 156 -53.90 17.17 42.66
CA ASP A 156 -53.00 16.09 43.08
C ASP A 156 -52.53 15.20 41.90
N ASP A 157 -53.39 14.98 40.89
CA ASP A 157 -53.04 14.18 39.70
C ASP A 157 -52.09 14.93 38.77
N VAL A 158 -52.11 16.28 38.80
CA VAL A 158 -51.20 17.12 38.01
C VAL A 158 -49.79 17.06 38.59
N GLU A 159 -49.65 17.14 39.91
CA GLU A 159 -48.33 17.06 40.56
C GLU A 159 -47.67 15.70 40.36
N GLU A 160 -48.42 14.59 40.50
CA GLU A 160 -47.88 13.25 40.26
C GLU A 160 -47.49 13.05 38.79
N MET A 161 -48.27 13.61 37.86
CA MET A 161 -47.95 13.59 36.43
C MET A 161 -46.69 14.41 36.12
N GLU A 162 -46.52 15.59 36.70
CA GLU A 162 -45.31 16.41 36.53
C GLU A 162 -44.07 15.75 37.13
N GLU A 163 -44.19 15.10 38.29
CA GLU A 163 -43.12 14.30 38.88
C GLU A 163 -42.75 13.10 38.01
N GLU A 164 -43.73 12.38 37.47
CA GLU A 164 -43.46 11.26 36.59
C GLU A 164 -42.81 11.72 35.27
N ASP A 165 -43.27 12.84 34.71
CA ASP A 165 -42.73 13.40 33.49
C ASP A 165 -41.30 13.92 33.70
N THR A 166 -41.00 14.53 34.85
CA THR A 166 -39.64 14.92 35.23
C THR A 166 -38.73 13.71 35.48
N ARG A 167 -39.22 12.63 36.11
CA ARG A 167 -38.48 11.36 36.24
C ARG A 167 -38.20 10.74 34.88
N ARG A 168 -39.19 10.69 33.98
CA ARG A 168 -39.03 10.21 32.59
C ARG A 168 -38.03 11.07 31.80
N ARG A 169 -38.03 12.39 32.00
CA ARG A 169 -37.05 13.31 31.38
C ARG A 169 -35.63 13.10 31.93
N ARG A 170 -35.46 12.88 33.23
CA ARG A 170 -34.15 12.54 33.84
C ARG A 170 -33.65 11.19 33.34
N GLN A 171 -34.50 10.16 33.32
CA GLN A 171 -34.15 8.82 32.84
C GLN A 171 -33.79 8.82 31.34
N ARG A 172 -34.44 9.68 30.53
CA ARG A 172 -34.06 9.93 29.12
C ARG A 172 -32.74 10.68 28.95
N ARG A 173 -32.34 11.53 29.91
CA ARG A 173 -31.07 12.28 29.86
C ARG A 173 -29.86 11.44 30.26
N GLU A 174 -30.01 10.49 31.17
CA GLU A 174 -28.87 9.75 31.74
C GLU A 174 -28.39 8.57 30.89
N SER A 175 -29.19 8.09 29.94
CA SER A 175 -28.72 7.06 29.00
C SER A 175 -28.02 7.74 27.82
N PRO A 176 -26.68 7.64 27.68
CA PRO A 176 -25.97 8.20 26.53
C PRO A 176 -26.63 7.65 25.29
N THR A 177 -27.21 8.57 24.50
CA THR A 177 -28.05 8.17 23.37
C THR A 177 -27.27 7.19 22.51
N PRO A 178 -27.87 6.06 22.07
CA PRO A 178 -27.18 5.04 21.28
C PRO A 178 -26.48 5.63 20.03
N ALA A 179 -26.95 6.79 19.57
CA ALA A 179 -26.32 7.59 18.53
C ALA A 179 -24.88 8.05 18.87
N LEU A 180 -24.60 8.44 20.12
CA LEU A 180 -23.26 8.88 20.52
C LEU A 180 -22.25 7.72 20.45
N LYS A 181 -22.62 6.55 20.98
CA LYS A 181 -21.75 5.35 20.92
C LYS A 181 -21.44 4.94 19.48
N THR A 182 -22.44 4.94 18.60
CA THR A 182 -22.24 4.63 17.17
C THR A 182 -21.36 5.65 16.48
N ARG A 183 -21.52 6.95 16.79
CA ARG A 183 -20.66 8.02 16.26
C ARG A 183 -19.22 7.89 16.72
N LEU A 184 -18.98 7.62 18.00
CA LEU A 184 -17.64 7.42 18.55
C LEU A 184 -16.96 6.20 17.94
N LEU A 185 -17.67 5.08 17.79
CA LEU A 185 -17.12 3.89 17.13
C LEU A 185 -16.78 4.15 15.66
N TRP A 186 -17.65 4.86 14.94
CA TRP A 186 -17.39 5.24 13.54
C TRP A 186 -16.17 6.17 13.43
N LEU A 187 -16.05 7.17 14.31
CA LEU A 187 -14.89 8.06 14.36
C LEU A 187 -13.61 7.29 14.71
N GLY A 188 -13.67 6.39 15.69
CA GLY A 188 -12.52 5.54 16.06
C GLY A 188 -12.04 4.68 14.90
N LEU A 189 -12.95 4.04 14.16
CA LEU A 189 -12.61 3.27 12.96
C LEU A 189 -12.02 4.16 11.84
N LEU A 190 -12.58 5.35 11.63
CA LEU A 190 -12.05 6.28 10.64
C LEU A 190 -10.63 6.71 10.98
N VAL A 191 -10.38 7.09 12.24
CA VAL A 191 -9.05 7.46 12.74
C VAL A 191 -8.07 6.30 12.59
N PHE A 192 -8.50 5.08 12.92
CA PHE A 192 -7.70 3.87 12.73
C PHE A 192 -7.28 3.69 11.26
N TYR A 193 -8.21 3.75 10.31
CA TYR A 193 -7.88 3.58 8.89
C TYR A 193 -7.01 4.70 8.33
N LEU A 194 -7.28 5.94 8.72
CA LEU A 194 -6.43 7.08 8.36
C LEU A 194 -5.03 6.94 8.95
N SER A 195 -4.89 6.42 10.17
CA SER A 195 -3.58 6.18 10.79
C SER A 195 -2.75 5.16 9.99
N LEU A 196 -3.39 4.11 9.46
CA LEU A 196 -2.72 3.12 8.60
C LEU A 196 -2.27 3.73 7.26
N ALA A 197 -3.12 4.57 6.66
CA ALA A 197 -2.80 5.27 5.42
C ALA A 197 -1.67 6.29 5.62
N LEU A 198 -1.76 7.11 6.67
CA LEU A 198 -0.74 8.09 7.03
C LEU A 198 0.58 7.42 7.41
N PHE A 199 0.52 6.28 8.10
CA PHE A 199 1.71 5.47 8.35
C PHE A 199 2.33 5.05 7.02
N GLY A 200 1.59 4.46 6.07
CA GLY A 200 2.17 4.11 4.77
C GLY A 200 2.70 5.31 3.97
N LEU A 201 2.06 6.48 4.05
CA LEU A 201 2.57 7.71 3.43
C LEU A 201 3.86 8.20 4.08
N TYR A 202 3.94 8.12 5.41
CA TYR A 202 5.17 8.40 6.15
C TYR A 202 6.27 7.46 5.69
N MET A 203 5.99 6.15 5.65
CA MET A 203 6.92 5.12 5.18
C MET A 203 7.40 5.37 3.74
N TRP A 204 6.49 5.78 2.85
CA TRP A 204 6.83 6.16 1.47
C TRP A 204 7.70 7.40 1.40
N LYS A 205 7.46 8.41 2.26
CA LYS A 205 8.27 9.64 2.28
C LYS A 205 9.64 9.46 2.94
N THR A 206 9.73 8.64 3.98
CA THR A 206 10.98 8.39 4.73
C THR A 206 11.73 7.17 4.21
N TYR A 207 11.54 6.79 2.95
CA TYR A 207 12.23 5.66 2.34
C TYR A 207 13.74 5.89 2.22
N GLU A 208 14.17 7.16 2.11
CA GLU A 208 15.58 7.52 2.05
C GLU A 208 16.23 7.32 3.42
N LEU A 209 16.95 6.21 3.54
CA LEU A 209 17.74 5.95 4.73
C LEU A 209 18.89 6.98 4.80
N PRO A 210 19.23 7.51 5.99
CA PRO A 210 20.42 8.33 6.17
C PRO A 210 21.69 7.68 5.62
N ILE A 211 21.72 6.34 5.57
CA ILE A 211 22.81 5.54 5.00
C ILE A 211 23.02 5.79 3.50
N ASP A 212 21.99 6.18 2.75
CA ASP A 212 22.09 6.44 1.31
C ASP A 212 22.81 7.76 1.02
N ASN A 213 22.74 8.70 1.95
CA ASN A 213 23.45 9.98 1.88
C ASN A 213 24.78 9.97 2.64
N ARG A 214 25.18 8.85 3.27
CA ARG A 214 26.36 8.79 4.15
C ARG A 214 27.67 9.20 3.47
N PHE A 215 27.77 8.93 2.16
CA PHE A 215 28.94 9.27 1.37
C PHE A 215 28.80 10.60 0.65
N LYS A 216 27.61 11.21 0.60
CA LYS A 216 27.35 12.43 -0.18
C LYS A 216 28.30 13.55 0.20
N ALA A 217 28.42 13.85 1.49
CA ALA A 217 29.34 14.88 1.98
C ALA A 217 30.81 14.58 1.67
N ARG A 218 31.23 13.30 1.76
CA ARG A 218 32.62 12.90 1.44
C ARG A 218 32.90 12.94 -0.06
N VAL A 219 31.94 12.54 -0.90
CA VAL A 219 32.03 12.63 -2.36
C VAL A 219 32.06 14.11 -2.77
N GLU A 220 31.22 14.96 -2.20
CA GLU A 220 31.24 16.40 -2.46
C GLU A 220 32.58 17.04 -2.04
N LEU A 221 33.13 16.65 -0.89
CA LEU A 221 34.46 17.06 -0.46
C LEU A 221 35.54 16.60 -1.46
N ALA A 222 35.50 15.34 -1.88
CA ALA A 222 36.46 14.78 -2.84
C ALA A 222 36.43 15.49 -4.20
N ASN A 223 35.27 15.96 -4.63
CA ASN A 223 35.13 16.74 -5.86
C ASN A 223 35.64 18.18 -5.72
N ARG A 224 35.68 18.73 -4.50
CA ARG A 224 36.26 20.06 -4.25
C ARG A 224 37.77 19.99 -4.06
N VAL A 225 38.26 18.93 -3.42
CA VAL A 225 39.68 18.73 -3.08
C VAL A 225 40.08 17.32 -3.50
N PRO A 226 40.35 17.07 -4.79
CA PRO A 226 40.70 15.74 -5.27
C PRO A 226 42.04 15.26 -4.69
N LYS A 227 42.09 14.00 -4.27
CA LYS A 227 43.29 13.32 -3.79
C LYS A 227 43.60 12.12 -4.68
N ARG A 228 44.88 11.86 -4.94
CA ARG A 228 45.28 10.73 -5.81
C ARG A 228 44.93 9.38 -5.17
N GLU A 229 45.11 9.29 -3.87
CA GLU A 229 44.78 8.15 -3.03
C GLU A 229 43.30 8.06 -2.64
N GLY A 230 42.51 9.11 -2.91
CA GLY A 230 41.08 9.16 -2.61
C GLY A 230 40.72 9.40 -1.14
N TYR A 231 39.44 9.18 -0.84
CA TYR A 231 38.79 9.36 0.47
C TYR A 231 38.17 8.05 1.01
N SER A 232 38.39 6.93 0.31
CA SER A 232 37.91 5.59 0.66
C SER A 232 38.96 4.79 1.48
N THR A 233 38.72 3.49 1.67
CA THR A 233 39.62 2.54 2.37
C THR A 233 40.88 2.14 1.59
N GLN A 234 41.22 2.85 0.49
CA GLN A 234 42.36 2.56 -0.40
C GLN A 234 42.30 1.20 -1.13
N GLU A 235 41.12 0.58 -1.18
CA GLU A 235 40.88 -0.62 -1.99
C GLU A 235 41.04 -0.33 -3.48
N LYS A 236 41.59 -1.29 -4.23
CA LYS A 236 41.67 -1.21 -5.70
C LYS A 236 40.32 -1.61 -6.31
N ILE A 237 39.74 -0.71 -7.10
CA ILE A 237 38.41 -0.85 -7.68
C ILE A 237 38.51 -0.97 -9.21
N TYR A 238 37.89 -2.02 -9.75
CA TYR A 238 37.71 -2.23 -11.18
C TYR A 238 36.30 -1.83 -11.58
N ILE A 239 36.17 -0.75 -12.36
CA ILE A 239 34.89 -0.28 -12.90
C ILE A 239 34.76 -0.83 -14.32
N ALA A 240 33.74 -1.63 -14.57
CA ALA A 240 33.45 -2.13 -15.90
C ALA A 240 32.05 -1.73 -16.36
N ALA A 241 31.93 -1.36 -17.63
CA ALA A 241 30.66 -0.99 -18.24
C ALA A 241 30.61 -1.40 -19.71
N MET A 242 29.40 -1.57 -20.23
CA MET A 242 29.16 -1.78 -21.65
C MET A 242 28.02 -0.90 -22.13
N PHE A 243 28.20 -0.31 -23.30
CA PHE A 243 27.24 0.61 -23.91
C PHE A 243 26.88 0.19 -25.33
N TYR A 244 25.63 0.45 -25.70
CA TYR A 244 25.09 0.32 -27.05
C TYR A 244 23.95 1.32 -27.24
N ASN A 245 24.12 2.28 -28.15
CA ASN A 245 23.16 3.35 -28.42
C ASN A 245 22.72 4.11 -27.15
N ASN A 246 23.69 4.57 -26.36
CA ASN A 246 23.51 5.22 -25.07
C ASN A 246 23.85 6.73 -25.08
N GLU A 247 23.85 7.42 -26.23
CA GLU A 247 24.20 8.85 -26.35
C GLU A 247 23.47 9.72 -25.32
N GLY A 248 22.19 9.46 -25.07
CA GLY A 248 21.37 10.25 -24.14
C GLY A 248 21.73 10.12 -22.65
N VAL A 249 22.32 8.99 -22.22
CA VAL A 249 22.63 8.73 -20.79
C VAL A 249 24.11 8.93 -20.46
N LEU A 250 24.99 8.78 -21.46
CA LEU A 250 26.43 8.81 -21.28
C LEU A 250 26.96 10.09 -20.61
N PRO A 251 26.52 11.31 -20.97
CA PRO A 251 27.04 12.53 -20.34
C PRO A 251 26.81 12.56 -18.82
N TYR A 252 25.64 12.10 -18.37
CA TYR A 252 25.35 11.99 -16.94
C TYR A 252 26.18 10.90 -16.27
N TRP A 253 26.28 9.73 -16.89
CA TRP A 253 27.07 8.62 -16.37
C TRP A 253 28.55 9.01 -16.23
N ILE A 254 29.15 9.59 -17.28
CA ILE A 254 30.53 10.11 -17.28
C ILE A 254 30.74 11.07 -16.12
N THR A 255 29.84 12.04 -15.94
CA THR A 255 29.91 13.00 -14.84
C THR A 255 29.91 12.30 -13.48
N GLN A 256 29.00 11.35 -13.25
CA GLN A 256 28.93 10.65 -11.95
C GLN A 256 30.12 9.71 -11.72
N THR A 257 30.60 9.04 -12.78
CA THR A 257 31.78 8.16 -12.70
C THR A 257 33.03 8.96 -12.37
N THR A 258 33.24 10.13 -12.98
CA THR A 258 34.35 11.04 -12.63
C THR A 258 34.27 11.48 -11.17
N ARG A 259 33.08 11.83 -10.67
CA ARG A 259 32.87 12.18 -9.26
C ARG A 259 33.19 11.02 -8.31
N LEU A 260 32.86 9.79 -8.72
CA LEU A 260 33.19 8.59 -7.97
C LEU A 260 34.70 8.33 -7.98
N ILE A 261 35.38 8.50 -9.12
CA ILE A 261 36.83 8.37 -9.23
C ILE A 261 37.54 9.35 -8.31
N HIS A 262 37.11 10.61 -8.23
CA HIS A 262 37.67 11.57 -7.28
C HIS A 262 37.53 11.11 -5.82
N TYR A 263 36.41 10.47 -5.49
CA TYR A 263 36.19 9.91 -4.16
C TYR A 263 37.04 8.66 -3.88
N LEU A 264 37.21 7.77 -4.86
CA LEU A 264 37.99 6.54 -4.72
C LEU A 264 39.50 6.77 -4.81
N GLY A 265 39.91 7.83 -5.52
CA GLY A 265 41.29 8.11 -5.87
C GLY A 265 41.67 7.54 -7.24
N PRO A 266 42.17 8.35 -8.18
CA PRO A 266 42.67 7.90 -9.48
C PRO A 266 43.65 6.72 -9.41
N ASP A 267 44.53 6.70 -8.39
CA ASP A 267 45.54 5.66 -8.24
C ASP A 267 44.94 4.29 -7.82
N ASN A 268 43.68 4.29 -7.38
CA ASN A 268 42.97 3.11 -6.90
C ASN A 268 41.94 2.57 -7.89
N VAL A 269 41.76 3.21 -9.05
CA VAL A 269 40.69 2.84 -9.99
C VAL A 269 41.28 2.39 -11.32
N PHE A 270 40.71 1.30 -11.86
CA PHE A 270 40.85 0.93 -13.26
C PHE A 270 39.48 0.97 -13.95
N VAL A 271 39.38 1.60 -15.11
CA VAL A 271 38.12 1.72 -15.87
C VAL A 271 38.19 0.90 -17.16
N SER A 272 37.23 -0.02 -17.35
CA SER A 272 37.16 -0.91 -18.51
C SER A 272 35.80 -0.77 -19.20
N ILE A 273 35.77 -0.16 -20.38
CA ILE A 273 34.52 0.09 -21.10
C ILE A 273 34.56 -0.59 -22.45
N VAL A 274 33.45 -1.24 -22.79
CA VAL A 274 33.22 -1.85 -24.09
C VAL A 274 32.03 -1.17 -24.74
N GLU A 275 32.16 -0.80 -26.00
CA GLU A 275 31.09 -0.26 -26.81
C GLU A 275 30.79 -1.26 -27.94
N SER A 276 29.52 -1.66 -28.06
CA SER A 276 29.10 -2.76 -28.94
C SER A 276 28.67 -2.29 -30.34
N ASN A 277 29.52 -1.50 -31.00
CA ASN A 277 29.29 -0.97 -32.36
C ASN A 277 27.95 -0.20 -32.51
N SER A 278 27.82 0.86 -31.72
CA SER A 278 26.67 1.78 -31.67
C SER A 278 26.53 2.55 -32.97
N GLY A 279 25.28 2.85 -33.34
CA GLY A 279 24.96 3.69 -34.49
C GLY A 279 24.78 5.18 -34.16
N ASP A 280 24.89 5.57 -32.89
CA ASP A 280 24.78 6.94 -32.40
C ASP A 280 26.14 7.50 -31.94
N LYS A 281 26.16 8.65 -31.24
CA LYS A 281 27.43 9.26 -30.77
C LYS A 281 28.03 8.59 -29.53
N THR A 282 27.60 7.39 -29.14
CA THR A 282 28.13 6.70 -27.96
C THR A 282 29.65 6.53 -28.03
N ALA A 283 30.18 6.06 -29.16
CA ALA A 283 31.62 5.84 -29.32
C ALA A 283 32.43 7.13 -29.15
N ALA A 284 32.05 8.21 -29.84
CA ALA A 284 32.71 9.52 -29.73
C ALA A 284 32.68 10.08 -28.29
N LEU A 285 31.58 9.88 -27.55
CA LEU A 285 31.50 10.29 -26.15
C LEU A 285 32.42 9.47 -25.23
N LEU A 286 32.62 8.18 -25.51
CA LEU A 286 33.54 7.32 -24.77
C LEU A 286 35.00 7.63 -25.07
N GLU A 287 35.32 8.01 -26.30
CA GLU A 287 36.65 8.49 -26.68
C GLU A 287 37.00 9.78 -25.94
N SER A 288 36.08 10.75 -25.90
CA SER A 288 36.25 11.96 -25.08
C SER A 288 36.38 11.65 -23.58
N PHE A 289 35.70 10.60 -23.09
CA PHE A 289 35.87 10.15 -21.72
C PHE A 289 37.25 9.50 -21.48
N ALA A 290 37.81 8.78 -22.46
CA ALA A 290 39.17 8.26 -22.39
C ALA A 290 40.21 9.38 -22.23
N ASP A 291 40.05 10.49 -22.97
CA ASP A 291 40.90 11.69 -22.81
C ASP A 291 40.78 12.26 -21.39
N THR A 292 39.56 12.30 -20.85
CA THR A 292 39.29 12.75 -19.49
C THR A 292 40.00 11.84 -18.47
N LEU A 293 39.89 10.52 -18.59
CA LEU A 293 40.55 9.56 -17.71
C LEU A 293 42.08 9.67 -17.79
N THR A 294 42.62 9.89 -19.00
CA THR A 294 44.05 10.14 -19.23
C THR A 294 44.50 11.41 -18.49
N SER A 295 43.75 12.51 -18.59
CA SER A 295 44.06 13.76 -17.90
C SER A 295 44.03 13.63 -16.37
N LEU A 296 43.21 12.70 -15.85
CA LEU A 296 43.13 12.37 -14.43
C LEU A 296 44.17 11.33 -13.98
N ALA A 297 45.02 10.84 -14.89
CA ALA A 297 45.97 9.76 -14.66
C ALA A 297 45.32 8.47 -14.15
N VAL A 298 44.11 8.15 -14.63
CA VAL A 298 43.39 6.91 -14.31
C VAL A 298 43.72 5.85 -15.35
N SER A 299 44.16 4.67 -14.89
CA SER A 299 44.37 3.53 -15.78
C SER A 299 43.05 3.06 -16.37
N HIS A 300 42.99 2.90 -17.70
CA HIS A 300 41.76 2.50 -18.36
C HIS A 300 41.99 1.71 -19.64
N LYS A 301 40.93 1.02 -20.07
CA LYS A 301 40.80 0.36 -21.38
C LYS A 301 39.40 0.65 -21.89
N ILE A 302 39.29 1.49 -22.91
CA ILE A 302 38.02 1.78 -23.57
C ILE A 302 38.14 1.24 -25.00
N THR A 303 37.30 0.26 -25.31
CA THR A 303 37.23 -0.36 -26.63
C THR A 303 35.95 0.11 -27.32
N THR A 304 36.09 0.84 -28.43
CA THR A 304 34.98 1.27 -29.30
C THR A 304 35.01 0.55 -30.64
N HIS A 305 33.84 0.45 -31.29
CA HIS A 305 33.70 -0.16 -32.62
C HIS A 305 34.21 -1.61 -32.72
N ASP A 306 34.18 -2.36 -31.62
CA ASP A 306 34.63 -3.75 -31.61
C ASP A 306 33.57 -4.66 -32.24
N THR A 307 34.00 -5.37 -33.29
CA THR A 307 33.18 -6.32 -34.04
C THR A 307 33.68 -7.76 -33.89
N THR A 308 34.68 -8.00 -33.05
CA THR A 308 35.28 -9.34 -32.86
C THR A 308 34.32 -10.33 -32.22
N ILE A 309 33.47 -9.86 -31.32
CA ILE A 309 32.41 -10.66 -30.69
C ILE A 309 31.07 -10.15 -31.24
N PRO A 310 30.33 -10.98 -31.99
CA PRO A 310 29.07 -10.54 -32.58
C PRO A 310 28.03 -10.30 -31.49
N ARG A 311 27.39 -9.13 -31.55
CA ARG A 311 26.23 -8.79 -30.73
C ARG A 311 25.09 -9.80 -30.99
N PRO A 312 24.52 -10.43 -29.94
CA PRO A 312 23.35 -11.29 -30.10
C PRO A 312 22.18 -10.56 -30.79
N PRO A 313 21.36 -11.24 -31.60
CA PRO A 313 20.22 -10.62 -32.29
C PRO A 313 19.20 -9.96 -31.36
N SER A 314 19.05 -10.46 -30.12
CA SER A 314 18.24 -9.85 -29.07
C SER A 314 19.03 -9.77 -27.76
N MET A 315 18.97 -8.59 -27.14
CA MET A 315 19.53 -8.29 -25.82
C MET A 315 18.43 -7.86 -24.83
N ASP A 316 17.17 -8.20 -25.12
CA ASP A 316 16.01 -7.69 -24.36
C ASP A 316 15.94 -8.29 -22.95
N THR A 317 16.58 -9.43 -22.75
CA THR A 317 16.65 -10.12 -21.47
C THR A 317 18.04 -9.98 -20.84
N ALA A 318 18.14 -10.24 -19.53
CA ALA A 318 19.42 -10.17 -18.82
C ALA A 318 20.46 -11.22 -19.30
N PRO A 319 20.09 -12.50 -19.54
CA PRO A 319 21.09 -13.53 -19.84
C PRO A 319 21.95 -13.26 -21.09
N PRO A 320 21.40 -12.92 -22.27
CA PRO A 320 22.22 -12.65 -23.47
C PRO A 320 23.14 -11.44 -23.31
N ARG A 321 22.71 -10.42 -22.55
CA ARG A 321 23.55 -9.24 -22.25
C ARG A 321 24.73 -9.60 -21.36
N ILE A 322 24.48 -10.43 -20.35
CA ILE A 322 25.50 -10.91 -19.42
C ILE A 322 26.49 -11.82 -20.14
N GLU A 323 26.00 -12.79 -20.92
CA GLU A 323 26.87 -13.68 -21.69
C GLU A 323 27.76 -12.89 -22.65
N PHE A 324 27.17 -11.95 -23.39
CA PHE A 324 27.94 -11.06 -24.25
C PHE A 324 28.98 -10.25 -23.44
N LEU A 325 28.59 -9.66 -22.30
CA LEU A 325 29.52 -8.96 -21.40
C LEU A 325 30.69 -9.83 -20.93
N ILE A 326 30.42 -11.10 -20.56
CA ILE A 326 31.45 -12.05 -20.12
C ILE A 326 32.46 -12.28 -21.25
N PHE A 327 32.01 -12.42 -22.49
CA PHE A 327 32.91 -12.62 -23.62
C PHE A 327 33.73 -11.37 -23.93
N VAL A 328 33.14 -10.17 -23.91
CA VAL A 328 33.86 -8.95 -24.29
C VAL A 328 34.70 -8.37 -23.16
N ASN A 329 34.35 -8.67 -21.91
CA ASN A 329 35.10 -8.26 -20.73
C ASN A 329 35.07 -9.37 -19.66
N PRO A 330 35.98 -10.36 -19.75
CA PRO A 330 35.97 -11.54 -18.88
C PRO A 330 36.24 -11.24 -17.41
N LEU A 331 36.57 -9.99 -17.07
CA LEU A 331 36.73 -9.52 -15.69
C LEU A 331 35.41 -8.99 -15.08
N VAL A 332 34.32 -8.93 -15.85
CA VAL A 332 33.01 -8.49 -15.37
C VAL A 332 32.29 -9.64 -14.70
N ILE A 333 32.27 -9.60 -13.37
CA ILE A 333 31.69 -10.66 -12.53
C ILE A 333 30.21 -10.37 -12.19
N ASN A 334 29.67 -9.16 -12.46
CA ASN A 334 28.31 -8.80 -12.03
C ASN A 334 27.60 -7.77 -12.95
N SER A 335 26.28 -7.91 -13.09
CA SER A 335 25.40 -6.91 -13.70
C SER A 335 24.06 -6.84 -12.97
N TYR A 336 23.46 -5.66 -12.87
CA TYR A 336 22.11 -5.47 -12.33
C TYR A 336 21.13 -5.16 -13.47
N SER A 337 19.97 -5.85 -13.50
CA SER A 337 18.84 -5.33 -14.27
C SER A 337 18.21 -4.15 -13.55
N TRP A 338 17.85 -3.11 -14.31
CA TRP A 338 17.17 -1.92 -13.79
C TRP A 338 15.87 -2.25 -13.04
N GLU A 339 15.13 -3.26 -13.50
CA GLU A 339 13.88 -3.72 -12.88
C GLU A 339 14.13 -4.22 -11.44
N PHE A 340 15.28 -4.86 -11.22
CA PHE A 340 15.70 -5.32 -9.90
C PHE A 340 16.23 -4.18 -9.03
N TYR A 341 16.85 -3.17 -9.63
CA TYR A 341 17.28 -1.98 -8.90
C TYR A 341 16.09 -1.24 -8.28
N VAL A 342 15.00 -1.05 -9.02
CA VAL A 342 13.78 -0.41 -8.50
C VAL A 342 13.22 -1.20 -7.32
N TYR A 343 13.10 -2.53 -7.45
CA TYR A 343 12.59 -3.36 -6.38
C TYR A 343 13.49 -3.31 -5.14
N PHE A 344 14.80 -3.48 -5.32
CA PHE A 344 15.76 -3.40 -4.24
C PHE A 344 15.73 -2.02 -3.55
N LYS A 345 15.72 -0.94 -4.36
CA LYS A 345 15.74 0.43 -3.86
C LYS A 345 14.50 0.80 -3.06
N TYR A 346 13.31 0.44 -3.54
CA TYR A 346 12.06 0.92 -2.94
C TYR A 346 11.41 -0.09 -2.00
N ILE A 347 11.65 -1.39 -2.17
CA ILE A 347 10.95 -2.43 -1.43
C ILE A 347 11.86 -3.08 -0.38
N THR A 348 13.01 -3.63 -0.75
CA THR A 348 13.86 -4.32 0.24
C THR A 348 14.56 -3.38 1.21
N ARG A 349 14.82 -2.14 0.80
CA ARG A 349 15.38 -1.09 1.66
C ARG A 349 14.38 -0.45 2.61
N HIS A 350 13.09 -0.69 2.42
CA HIS A 350 12.06 -0.23 3.34
C HIS A 350 12.34 -0.76 4.74
N TRP A 351 12.45 0.10 5.76
CA TRP A 351 13.03 -0.30 7.05
C TRP A 351 12.31 -1.46 7.74
N VAL A 352 10.98 -1.59 7.59
CA VAL A 352 10.21 -2.72 8.11
C VAL A 352 10.57 -4.02 7.38
N VAL A 353 10.74 -3.95 6.05
CA VAL A 353 11.11 -5.10 5.21
C VAL A 353 12.56 -5.49 5.53
N LYS A 354 13.45 -4.51 5.58
CA LYS A 354 14.84 -4.70 5.98
C LYS A 354 14.95 -5.30 7.38
N TRP A 355 14.24 -4.75 8.37
CA TRP A 355 14.21 -5.28 9.73
C TRP A 355 13.74 -6.73 9.76
N PHE A 356 12.67 -7.06 9.03
CA PHE A 356 12.16 -8.44 8.92
C PHE A 356 13.21 -9.37 8.32
N ILE A 357 13.86 -8.95 7.23
CA ILE A 357 14.93 -9.73 6.61
C ILE A 357 16.10 -9.92 7.59
N GLU A 358 16.56 -8.85 8.25
CA GLU A 358 17.71 -8.87 9.17
C GLU A 358 17.44 -9.70 10.43
N HIS A 359 16.30 -9.47 11.07
CA HIS A 359 16.07 -9.90 12.45
C HIS A 359 15.10 -11.08 12.55
N VAL A 360 14.18 -11.24 11.58
CA VAL A 360 13.20 -12.35 11.60
C VAL A 360 13.68 -13.51 10.74
N GLU A 361 14.17 -13.24 9.53
CA GLU A 361 14.62 -14.29 8.61
C GLU A 361 16.12 -14.59 8.75
N ASN A 362 16.87 -13.76 9.48
CA ASN A 362 18.34 -13.79 9.51
C ASN A 362 18.91 -13.90 8.09
N GLY A 363 18.35 -13.10 7.18
CA GLY A 363 18.71 -13.01 5.76
C GLY A 363 18.65 -14.32 4.95
N TYR A 364 17.85 -15.30 5.39
CA TYR A 364 17.67 -16.59 4.72
C TYR A 364 17.43 -16.46 3.20
N GLY A 365 18.04 -17.32 2.39
CA GLY A 365 17.85 -17.31 0.93
C GLY A 365 18.54 -16.16 0.17
N PHE A 366 19.04 -15.10 0.83
CA PHE A 366 19.83 -14.07 0.12
C PHE A 366 21.16 -14.60 -0.42
N HIS A 367 21.74 -15.60 0.23
CA HIS A 367 22.91 -16.31 -0.31
C HIS A 367 22.58 -17.17 -1.55
N GLN A 368 21.30 -17.52 -1.76
CA GLN A 368 20.82 -18.25 -2.95
C GLN A 368 20.33 -17.30 -4.04
N ALA A 369 20.01 -16.06 -3.67
CA ALA A 369 19.79 -14.93 -4.56
C ALA A 369 21.06 -14.45 -5.26
N ARG A 370 22.21 -15.02 -4.90
CA ARG A 370 23.49 -14.77 -5.56
C ARG A 370 23.37 -15.23 -7.00
N MET A 371 23.35 -14.29 -7.92
CA MET A 371 23.39 -14.61 -9.33
C MET A 371 24.82 -15.11 -9.64
N ILE A 372 24.98 -16.43 -9.75
CA ILE A 372 26.21 -17.04 -10.25
C ILE A 372 26.15 -16.93 -11.77
N LEU A 373 27.03 -16.12 -12.36
CA LEU A 373 27.11 -15.89 -13.79
C LEU A 373 28.47 -16.37 -14.29
N GLY A 374 28.51 -17.51 -14.96
CA GLY A 374 29.72 -18.17 -15.46
C GLY A 374 29.94 -19.58 -14.90
N ASN A 375 31.07 -20.21 -15.27
CA ASN A 375 31.43 -21.54 -14.76
C ASN A 375 31.62 -21.46 -13.22
N PRO A 376 30.85 -22.21 -12.41
CA PRO A 376 30.90 -22.13 -10.94
C PRO A 376 32.28 -22.42 -10.34
N GLU A 377 33.17 -23.07 -11.07
CA GLU A 377 34.55 -23.35 -10.64
C GLU A 377 35.48 -22.12 -10.75
N ASN A 378 35.10 -21.10 -11.52
CA ASN A 378 35.98 -19.99 -11.93
C ASN A 378 35.47 -18.59 -11.55
N VAL A 379 34.34 -18.48 -10.84
CA VAL A 379 33.71 -17.19 -10.53
C VAL A 379 33.67 -16.94 -9.03
N TYR A 380 34.15 -15.78 -8.60
CA TYR A 380 34.07 -15.35 -7.21
C TYR A 380 32.62 -15.03 -6.83
N MET A 381 32.16 -15.67 -5.75
CA MET A 381 30.81 -15.47 -5.20
C MET A 381 30.62 -14.02 -4.74
N TRP A 382 29.61 -13.35 -5.30
CA TRP A 382 29.20 -12.04 -4.80
C TRP A 382 28.21 -12.20 -3.65
N ASP A 383 28.60 -11.76 -2.47
CA ASP A 383 27.79 -11.63 -1.25
C ASP A 383 26.62 -10.64 -1.40
N GLY A 384 26.75 -9.72 -2.35
CA GLY A 384 25.93 -8.52 -2.45
C GLY A 384 26.33 -7.39 -1.50
N GLY A 385 27.64 -7.15 -1.45
CA GLY A 385 28.33 -6.33 -0.45
C GLY A 385 27.58 -5.08 -0.01
N ALA A 386 27.49 -4.86 1.31
CA ALA A 386 26.92 -3.72 2.04
C ALA A 386 25.49 -3.26 1.69
N CYS A 387 24.93 -3.77 0.59
CA CYS A 387 23.57 -3.62 0.12
C CYS A 387 22.70 -4.73 0.67
N HIS A 388 23.26 -5.89 1.01
CA HIS A 388 22.53 -6.83 1.84
C HIS A 388 22.53 -6.43 3.31
N PRO A 389 21.42 -6.70 4.00
CA PRO A 389 21.29 -6.55 5.45
C PRO A 389 22.24 -7.39 6.31
N TRP A 390 23.07 -8.23 5.71
CA TRP A 390 23.99 -9.09 6.45
C TRP A 390 25.16 -8.27 7.01
N ARG A 391 25.37 -8.41 8.33
CA ARG A 391 26.62 -8.07 9.01
C ARG A 391 27.43 -9.33 9.22
#